data_AF-A0A8T0NIT3-F1
#
_entry.id   AF-A0A8T0NIT3-F1
#
_cell.length_a   1.000
_cell.length_b   1.000
_cell.length_c   1.000
_cell.angle_alpha   90.00
_cell.angle_beta   90.00
_cell.angle_gamma   90.00
#
_symmetry.space_group_name_H-M   'P 1'
#
loop_
_entity.id
_entity.type
_entity.pdbx_description
1 polymer ?
#
loop_
_entity_poly.entity_id
_entity_poly.type
_entity_poly.pdbx_seq_one_letter_code
_entity_poly.pdbx_strand_id
1 'polypeptide(L)'
;MEVVQQDDEALVKLENTGIERSKAVDSAVLGKYSIWRRENENEKADSRVRQMRDQMIMARIYSVLAKSRDKLDLYQELLARLKESQRSLGEATADAELPKSALERMKAMAQVLSKARDLLYDCKAITERLRVMLLSADEQVRSLKKQSTFLSQLAAKTIPNGIHCLSMRLTIDYYLLSPEKRKFPNSENLENPELYHYALFSDNVLAASVVVNSTIMNAKEPEKHVFHLVTDKLNFGAMNMWFLLNPPGDATIHVENVDDFKWLNSSYCPVLKQLESAAMKEYYFKADRPKTLSAGSSNLKYRNPKYLSMLNHLRFYLPQVYPKLNKILFLDDDIVVQRDLTGLWEVDLNGNVNGAVETCGESFHRFDKYLNFSNPNISQNFDPNACGWAYGMNMFDLEEWKRKDITGIYHKWQNMNENRLLWKLGTLPPGLLTFYKLTHPLDKSWHVLGLGYNPTIERSEIDNAAVIHYNGNMKPWLEIAMTKYRPYWTKYINYEHPYIHGCKISQ
;
A
#
# COMPACT_ATOMS: atom_id res chain seq x y z
N MET A 1 33.92 9.17 29.95
CA MET A 1 33.82 10.64 30.10
C MET A 1 33.82 11.34 28.74
N GLU A 2 34.50 10.80 27.72
CA GLU A 2 34.55 11.37 26.35
C GLU A 2 33.25 11.19 25.52
N VAL A 3 32.44 10.15 25.77
CA VAL A 3 31.21 9.90 24.98
C VAL A 3 30.06 10.89 25.29
N VAL A 4 30.06 11.51 26.47
CA VAL A 4 29.03 12.50 26.89
C VAL A 4 29.41 13.92 26.44
N GLN A 5 30.71 14.22 26.29
CA GLN A 5 31.18 15.50 25.75
C GLN A 5 30.96 15.63 24.24
N GLN A 6 31.03 14.52 23.49
CA GLN A 6 30.73 14.52 22.04
C GLN A 6 29.26 14.79 21.72
N ASP A 7 28.32 14.37 22.58
CA ASP A 7 26.88 14.65 22.42
C ASP A 7 26.53 16.12 22.71
N ASP A 8 27.20 16.75 23.68
CA ASP A 8 26.98 18.16 24.07
C ASP A 8 27.48 19.14 22.99
N GLU A 9 28.62 18.88 22.35
CA GLU A 9 29.11 19.69 21.21
C GLU A 9 28.24 19.53 19.96
N ALA A 10 27.74 18.31 19.70
CA ALA A 10 26.79 18.06 18.62
C ALA A 10 25.46 18.79 18.85
N LEU A 11 24.98 18.85 20.09
CA LEU A 11 23.76 19.57 20.49
C LEU A 11 23.90 21.08 20.28
N VAL A 12 25.02 21.68 20.70
CA VAL A 12 25.29 23.12 20.53
C VAL A 12 25.44 23.49 19.05
N LYS A 13 26.04 22.61 18.24
CA LYS A 13 26.18 22.81 16.79
C LYS A 13 24.82 22.70 16.08
N LEU A 14 23.95 21.77 16.51
CA LEU A 14 22.57 21.65 16.07
C LEU A 14 21.71 22.87 16.48
N GLU A 15 21.90 23.39 17.70
CA GLU A 15 21.22 24.61 18.18
C GLU A 15 21.59 25.84 17.35
N ASN A 16 22.88 26.06 17.08
CA ASN A 16 23.34 27.20 16.26
C ASN A 16 22.83 27.12 14.82
N THR A 17 22.73 25.91 14.27
CA THR A 17 22.17 25.68 12.92
C THR A 17 20.64 25.86 12.89
N GLY A 18 19.95 25.55 13.99
CA GLY A 18 18.51 25.76 14.17
C GLY A 18 18.13 27.24 14.32
N ILE A 19 18.96 28.04 14.99
CA ILE A 19 18.76 29.49 15.16
C ILE A 19 18.84 30.23 13.81
N GLU A 20 19.82 29.91 12.97
CA GLU A 20 19.94 30.44 11.60
C GLU A 20 18.72 30.11 10.73
N ARG A 21 18.23 28.87 10.77
CA ARG A 21 17.06 28.42 9.99
C ARG A 21 15.73 29.01 10.49
N SER A 22 15.62 29.31 11.77
CA SER A 22 14.41 29.90 12.37
C SER A 22 14.10 31.32 11.87
N LYS A 23 15.11 32.03 11.35
CA LYS A 23 14.96 33.38 10.78
C LYS A 23 14.28 33.39 9.40
N ALA A 24 14.19 32.23 8.73
CA ALA A 24 13.69 32.12 7.35
C ALA A 24 12.25 31.60 7.23
N VAL A 25 11.58 31.27 8.33
CA VAL A 25 10.25 30.64 8.29
C VAL A 25 9.16 31.66 8.62
N ASP A 26 8.38 32.01 7.61
CA ASP A 26 7.23 32.91 7.70
C ASP A 26 6.09 32.26 8.52
N SER A 27 5.39 33.09 9.31
CA SER A 27 4.47 32.67 10.39
C SER A 27 3.15 32.01 9.93
N ALA A 28 2.96 31.83 8.62
CA ALA A 28 1.68 31.42 8.02
C ALA A 28 1.37 29.89 8.07
N VAL A 29 2.28 29.05 8.56
CA VAL A 29 2.13 27.58 8.50
C VAL A 29 1.46 26.96 9.76
N LEU A 30 1.10 27.77 10.76
CA LEU A 30 0.49 27.28 12.01
C LEU A 30 -0.97 26.80 11.87
N GLY A 31 -1.63 27.06 10.73
CA GLY A 31 -3.06 26.76 10.54
C GLY A 31 -3.44 25.33 10.15
N LYS A 32 -2.51 24.37 10.04
CA LYS A 32 -2.81 23.01 9.52
C LYS A 32 -2.49 21.83 10.46
N TYR A 33 -2.10 22.09 11.70
CA TYR A 33 -1.68 21.04 12.65
C TYR A 33 -2.74 20.73 13.73
N SER A 34 -3.99 20.51 13.35
CA SER A 34 -5.07 20.14 14.29
C SER A 34 -5.84 18.86 13.96
N ILE A 35 -5.30 17.96 13.12
CA ILE A 35 -6.07 16.78 12.65
C ILE A 35 -5.54 15.42 13.17
N TRP A 36 -4.44 15.37 13.92
CA TRP A 36 -3.93 14.10 14.51
C TRP A 36 -3.87 14.12 16.04
N ARG A 37 -5.05 14.18 16.66
CA ARG A 37 -5.40 13.56 17.96
C ARG A 37 -6.87 13.85 18.26
N ARG A 38 -7.77 13.08 17.66
CA ARG A 38 -9.18 13.08 18.02
C ARG A 38 -9.73 11.66 18.15
N GLU A 39 -8.91 10.75 18.68
CA GLU A 39 -9.35 9.41 19.12
C GLU A 39 -8.58 9.05 20.38
N ASN A 40 -8.98 9.68 21.49
CA ASN A 40 -8.95 9.18 22.87
C ASN A 40 -9.26 10.36 23.79
N GLU A 41 -10.54 10.72 23.89
CA GLU A 41 -11.06 11.52 25.00
C GLU A 41 -11.07 10.66 26.28
N ASN A 42 -9.88 10.30 26.75
CA ASN A 42 -9.66 9.91 28.14
C ASN A 42 -8.75 10.99 28.74
N GLU A 43 -9.29 12.20 28.90
CA GLU A 43 -8.53 13.41 29.29
C GLU A 43 -7.76 13.28 30.62
N LYS A 44 -7.94 12.19 31.39
CA LYS A 44 -7.31 11.95 32.70
C LYS A 44 -6.36 10.76 32.78
N ALA A 45 -6.20 9.93 31.74
CA ALA A 45 -5.47 8.67 31.85
C ALA A 45 -3.92 8.81 31.79
N ASP A 46 -3.40 9.93 31.30
CA ASP A 46 -1.96 10.18 31.09
C ASP A 46 -1.51 11.54 31.66
N SER A 47 -2.27 12.09 32.62
CA SER A 47 -2.04 13.43 33.17
C SER A 47 -0.66 13.57 33.83
N ARG A 48 -0.24 12.55 34.60
CA ARG A 48 1.05 12.54 35.30
C ARG A 48 2.19 12.27 34.32
N VAL A 49 1.98 11.39 33.35
CA VAL A 49 2.92 11.14 32.24
C VAL A 49 3.19 12.44 31.47
N ARG A 50 2.14 13.20 31.11
CA ARG A 50 2.26 14.51 30.45
C ARG A 50 3.04 15.50 31.32
N GLN A 51 2.66 15.64 32.59
CA GLN A 51 3.35 16.55 33.51
C GLN A 51 4.84 16.20 33.69
N MET A 52 5.19 14.92 33.80
CA MET A 52 6.60 14.49 33.86
C MET A 52 7.37 14.86 32.59
N ARG A 53 6.76 14.68 31.41
CA ARG A 53 7.36 15.07 30.12
C ARG A 53 7.58 16.58 30.05
N ASP A 54 6.62 17.38 30.47
CA ASP A 54 6.73 18.84 30.48
C ASP A 54 7.82 19.31 31.44
N GLN A 55 7.89 18.74 32.64
CA GLN A 55 8.97 19.01 33.59
C GLN A 55 10.36 18.67 33.02
N MET A 56 10.48 17.55 32.31
CA MET A 56 11.73 17.16 31.66
C MET A 56 12.10 18.12 30.52
N ILE A 57 11.14 18.60 29.73
CA ILE A 57 11.37 19.62 28.69
C ILE A 57 11.90 20.90 29.33
N MET A 58 11.23 21.40 30.37
CA MET A 58 11.65 22.62 31.07
C MET A 58 13.02 22.45 31.74
N ALA A 59 13.31 21.28 32.30
CA ALA A 59 14.60 21.01 32.93
C ALA A 59 15.75 21.01 31.92
N ARG A 60 15.53 20.50 30.69
CA ARG A 60 16.51 20.60 29.59
C ARG A 60 16.78 22.04 29.18
N ILE A 61 15.74 22.87 29.11
CA ILE A 61 15.89 24.30 28.78
C ILE A 61 16.70 25.00 29.88
N TYR A 62 16.28 24.83 31.13
CA TYR A 62 16.97 25.44 32.25
C TYR A 62 18.39 24.93 32.44
N SER A 63 18.70 23.66 32.09
CA SER A 63 20.07 23.16 32.17
C SER A 63 20.97 23.89 31.18
N VAL A 64 20.51 24.12 29.95
CA VAL A 64 21.32 24.86 28.97
C VAL A 64 21.47 26.33 29.39
N LEU A 65 20.41 26.96 29.92
CA LEU A 65 20.48 28.31 30.46
C LEU A 65 21.44 28.40 31.66
N ALA A 66 21.38 27.44 32.58
CA ALA A 66 22.27 27.36 33.74
C ALA A 66 23.74 27.26 33.30
N LYS A 67 24.03 26.42 32.30
CA LYS A 67 25.37 26.27 31.70
C LYS A 67 25.84 27.59 31.06
N SER A 68 24.98 28.28 30.31
CA SER A 68 25.31 29.56 29.66
C SER A 68 25.54 30.73 30.63
N ARG A 69 24.98 30.66 31.85
CA ARG A 69 25.10 31.69 32.89
C ARG A 69 26.06 31.28 34.03
N ASP A 70 26.90 30.28 33.79
CA ASP A 70 27.91 29.75 34.72
C ASP A 70 27.34 29.32 36.09
N LYS A 71 26.11 28.78 36.11
CA LYS A 71 25.45 28.20 37.29
C LYS A 71 25.64 26.68 37.31
N LEU A 72 26.89 26.25 37.50
CA LEU A 72 27.28 24.83 37.39
C LEU A 72 26.57 23.91 38.40
N ASP A 73 26.36 24.36 39.64
CA ASP A 73 25.66 23.55 40.66
C ASP A 73 24.21 23.26 40.25
N LEU A 74 23.50 24.28 39.75
CA LEU A 74 22.12 24.14 39.27
C LEU A 74 22.04 23.30 37.99
N TYR A 75 23.03 23.43 37.11
CA TYR A 75 23.17 22.59 35.92
C TYR A 75 23.29 21.10 36.29
N GLN A 76 24.19 20.76 37.22
CA GLN A 76 24.38 19.38 37.69
C GLN A 76 23.13 18.84 38.40
N GLU A 77 22.48 19.67 39.22
CA GLU A 77 21.23 19.33 39.92
C GLU A 77 20.10 19.01 38.92
N LEU A 78 19.93 19.82 37.88
CA LEU A 78 18.96 19.61 36.81
C LEU A 78 19.25 18.32 36.01
N LEU A 79 20.51 18.05 35.66
CA LEU A 79 20.90 16.82 34.97
C LEU A 79 20.65 15.57 35.81
N ALA A 80 20.93 15.62 37.11
CA ALA A 80 20.65 14.52 38.03
C ALA A 80 19.15 14.21 38.08
N ARG A 81 18.30 15.24 38.23
CA ARG A 81 16.83 15.07 38.23
C ARG A 81 16.28 14.62 36.90
N LEU A 82 16.86 15.06 35.78
CA LEU A 82 16.50 14.60 34.44
C LEU A 82 16.74 13.09 34.30
N LYS A 83 17.91 12.60 34.74
CA LYS A 83 18.26 11.17 34.67
C LYS A 83 17.35 10.31 35.54
N GLU A 84 17.02 10.77 36.74
CA GLU A 84 16.06 10.08 37.62
C GLU A 84 14.65 10.04 37.02
N SER A 85 14.18 11.16 36.47
CA SER A 85 12.85 11.27 35.86
C SER A 85 12.75 10.43 34.60
N GLN A 86 13.79 10.39 33.77
CA GLN A 86 13.84 9.54 32.58
C GLN A 86 13.79 8.04 32.92
N ARG A 87 14.53 7.61 33.95
CA ARG A 87 14.47 6.21 34.44
C ARG A 87 13.11 5.84 35.01
N SER A 88 12.47 6.78 35.71
CA SER A 88 11.16 6.56 36.31
C SER A 88 10.03 6.59 35.28
N LEU A 89 10.15 7.40 34.22
CA LEU A 89 9.14 7.51 33.17
C LEU A 89 9.25 6.33 32.18
N GLY A 90 10.46 5.92 31.81
CA GLY A 90 10.69 4.81 30.89
C GLY A 90 9.90 4.98 29.59
N GLU A 91 9.17 3.92 29.21
CA GLU A 91 8.30 3.90 28.03
C GLU A 91 6.82 4.13 28.38
N ALA A 92 6.52 4.59 29.60
CA ALA A 92 5.14 4.76 30.06
C ALA A 92 4.36 5.75 29.16
N THR A 93 3.19 5.29 28.71
CA THR A 93 2.24 6.04 27.89
C THR A 93 0.97 6.40 28.66
N ALA A 94 0.68 5.70 29.76
CA ALA A 94 -0.44 5.96 30.66
C ALA A 94 0.00 6.04 32.13
N ASP A 95 -0.76 6.74 32.97
CA ASP A 95 -0.45 6.94 34.39
C ASP A 95 -0.43 5.63 35.19
N ALA A 96 -1.16 4.60 34.73
CA ALA A 96 -1.19 3.27 35.34
C ALA A 96 0.13 2.51 35.21
N GLU A 97 0.97 2.86 34.22
CA GLU A 97 2.27 2.22 33.96
C GLU A 97 3.40 2.84 34.81
N LEU A 98 3.13 3.95 35.51
CA LEU A 98 4.13 4.65 36.29
C LEU A 98 4.47 3.91 37.60
N PRO A 99 5.75 3.85 37.98
CA PRO A 99 6.15 3.28 39.26
C PRO A 99 5.65 4.14 40.42
N LYS A 100 5.47 3.55 41.61
CA LYS A 100 5.03 4.26 42.82
C LYS A 100 5.93 5.45 43.18
N SER A 101 7.22 5.38 42.83
CA SER A 101 8.21 6.45 43.04
C SER A 101 8.07 7.65 42.11
N ALA A 102 7.26 7.57 41.05
CA ALA A 102 7.09 8.64 40.05
C ALA A 102 6.63 9.96 40.70
N LEU A 103 5.72 9.90 41.68
CA LEU A 103 5.22 11.09 42.38
C LEU A 103 6.32 11.82 43.15
N GLU A 104 7.24 11.08 43.79
CA GLU A 104 8.38 11.66 44.50
C GLU A 104 9.35 12.32 43.53
N ARG A 105 9.60 11.69 42.37
CA ARG A 105 10.46 12.25 41.32
C ARG A 105 9.87 13.52 40.71
N MET A 106 8.56 13.55 40.47
CA MET A 106 7.84 14.74 40.01
C MET A 106 7.98 15.90 40.99
N LYS A 107 7.83 15.64 42.30
CA LYS A 107 8.00 16.66 43.34
C LYS A 107 9.44 17.17 43.42
N ALA A 108 10.42 16.26 43.39
CA ALA A 108 11.83 16.63 43.41
C ALA A 108 12.21 17.48 42.18
N MET A 109 11.74 17.12 40.99
CA MET A 109 11.94 17.91 39.78
C MET A 109 11.27 19.28 39.87
N ALA A 110 10.03 19.35 40.37
CA ALA A 110 9.31 20.62 40.55
C ALA A 110 10.06 21.62 41.44
N GLN A 111 10.68 21.14 42.52
CA GLN A 111 11.47 21.98 43.43
C GLN A 111 12.67 22.61 42.72
N VAL A 112 13.43 21.81 41.96
CA VAL A 112 14.60 22.29 41.20
C VAL A 112 14.17 23.23 40.07
N LEU A 113 13.06 22.93 39.38
CA LEU A 113 12.51 23.81 38.34
C LEU A 113 12.04 25.16 38.90
N SER A 114 11.45 25.19 40.11
CA SER A 114 11.08 26.45 40.76
C SER A 114 12.31 27.30 41.04
N LYS A 115 13.35 26.70 41.63
CA LYS A 115 14.65 27.35 41.88
C LYS A 115 15.29 27.86 40.58
N ALA A 116 15.24 27.06 39.51
CA ALA A 116 15.76 27.44 38.21
C ALA A 116 14.97 28.59 37.57
N ARG A 117 13.65 28.60 37.69
CA ARG A 117 12.80 29.69 37.22
C ARG A 117 13.17 30.99 37.91
N ASP A 118 13.27 31.00 39.23
CA ASP A 118 13.51 32.23 39.98
C ASP A 118 14.89 32.87 39.66
N LEU A 119 15.88 32.05 39.24
CA LEU A 119 17.24 32.50 38.90
C LEU A 119 17.49 32.73 37.40
N LEU A 120 16.80 32.00 36.53
CA LEU A 120 17.15 31.89 35.10
C LEU A 120 16.01 32.27 34.15
N TYR A 121 14.81 32.59 34.65
CA TYR A 121 13.67 32.85 33.79
C TYR A 121 13.91 34.04 32.86
N ASP A 122 13.82 33.77 31.57
CA ASP A 122 13.84 34.75 30.49
C ASP A 122 12.87 34.23 29.43
N CYS A 123 11.73 34.90 29.31
CA CYS A 123 10.66 34.48 28.40
C CYS A 123 11.14 34.39 26.94
N LYS A 124 12.00 35.32 26.50
CA LYS A 124 12.52 35.32 25.13
C LYS A 124 13.46 34.14 24.91
N ALA A 125 14.43 33.96 25.81
CA ALA A 125 15.40 32.86 25.71
C ALA A 125 14.73 31.48 25.81
N ILE A 126 13.74 31.32 26.70
CA ILE A 126 12.95 30.09 26.85
C ILE A 126 12.12 29.82 25.59
N THR A 127 11.43 30.83 25.06
CA THR A 127 10.60 30.68 23.85
C THR A 127 11.45 30.32 22.63
N GLU A 128 12.60 30.94 22.46
CA GLU A 128 13.53 30.64 21.36
C GLU A 128 14.02 29.19 21.43
N ARG A 129 14.39 28.71 22.63
CA ARG A 129 14.81 27.31 22.84
C ARG A 129 13.67 26.31 22.63
N LEU A 130 12.47 26.61 23.11
CA LEU A 130 11.29 25.77 22.86
C LEU A 130 11.01 25.64 21.36
N ARG A 131 11.14 26.73 20.59
CA ARG A 131 11.00 26.69 19.12
C ARG A 131 12.06 25.80 18.47
N VAL A 132 13.33 25.91 18.88
CA VAL A 132 14.41 25.06 18.37
C VAL A 132 14.16 23.58 18.69
N MET A 133 13.74 23.26 19.92
CA MET A 133 13.38 21.89 20.30
C MET A 133 12.20 21.35 19.49
N LEU A 134 11.17 22.17 19.25
CA LEU A 134 10.01 21.79 18.44
C LEU A 134 10.41 21.49 16.99
N LEU A 135 11.22 22.36 16.37
CA LEU A 135 11.71 22.16 15.00
C LEU A 135 12.57 20.89 14.89
N SER A 136 13.44 20.65 15.88
CA SER A 136 14.26 19.43 15.93
C SER A 136 13.41 18.17 16.07
N ALA A 137 12.40 18.19 16.95
CA ALA A 137 11.47 17.07 17.12
C ALA A 137 10.64 16.82 15.85
N ASP A 138 10.15 17.87 15.18
CA ASP A 138 9.44 17.75 13.89
C ASP A 138 10.36 17.15 12.80
N GLU A 139 11.62 17.55 12.74
CA GLU A 139 12.59 16.97 11.80
C GLU A 139 12.87 15.49 12.10
N GLN A 140 13.00 15.10 13.37
CA GLN A 140 13.13 13.70 13.79
C GLN A 140 11.89 12.88 13.39
N VAL A 141 10.68 13.38 13.68
CA VAL A 141 9.43 12.72 13.28
C VAL A 141 9.35 12.57 11.76
N ARG A 142 9.70 13.60 11.00
CA ARG A 142 9.75 13.53 9.52
C ARG A 142 10.75 12.50 9.04
N SER A 143 11.93 12.41 9.66
CA SER A 143 12.95 11.41 9.33
C SER A 143 12.47 9.99 9.61
N LEU A 144 11.93 9.74 10.80
CA LEU A 144 11.37 8.43 11.18
C LEU A 144 10.19 8.04 10.29
N LYS A 145 9.30 8.99 9.94
CA LYS A 145 8.19 8.74 9.01
C LYS A 145 8.68 8.34 7.62
N LYS A 146 9.76 8.96 7.13
CA LYS A 146 10.41 8.57 5.86
C LYS A 146 10.99 7.16 5.94
N GLN A 147 11.70 6.82 7.02
CA GLN A 147 12.24 5.47 7.23
C GLN A 147 11.15 4.41 7.33
N SER A 148 10.11 4.65 8.15
CA SER A 148 8.95 3.78 8.27
C SER A 148 8.27 3.55 6.91
N THR A 149 8.01 4.62 6.16
CA THR A 149 7.42 4.51 4.80
C THR A 149 8.29 3.67 3.87
N PHE A 150 9.62 3.85 3.93
CA PHE A 150 10.56 3.07 3.14
C PHE A 150 10.51 1.58 3.50
N LEU A 151 10.54 1.23 4.79
CA LEU A 151 10.48 -0.15 5.26
C LEU A 151 9.14 -0.81 4.91
N SER A 152 8.02 -0.10 5.08
CA SER A 152 6.71 -0.61 4.67
C SER A 152 6.63 -0.87 3.16
N GLN A 153 7.23 0.01 2.34
CA GLN A 153 7.31 -0.22 0.88
C GLN A 153 8.21 -1.39 0.51
N LEU A 154 9.27 -1.64 1.27
CA LEU A 154 10.13 -2.80 1.06
C LEU A 154 9.38 -4.09 1.41
N ALA A 155 8.75 -4.13 2.59
CA ALA A 155 7.95 -5.27 3.04
C ALA A 155 6.78 -5.59 2.08
N ALA A 156 6.16 -4.57 1.49
CA ALA A 156 5.10 -4.74 0.49
C ALA A 156 5.57 -5.37 -0.83
N LYS A 157 6.88 -5.38 -1.10
CA LYS A 157 7.49 -5.88 -2.35
C LYS A 157 8.19 -7.22 -2.17
N THR A 158 8.58 -7.57 -0.95
CA THR A 158 9.24 -8.85 -0.65
C THR A 158 8.21 -9.97 -0.69
N ILE A 159 8.61 -11.12 -1.24
CA ILE A 159 7.82 -12.35 -1.17
C ILE A 159 8.08 -12.99 0.20
N PRO A 160 7.04 -13.23 1.02
CA PRO A 160 7.20 -13.94 2.28
C PRO A 160 7.78 -15.35 2.08
N ASN A 161 8.67 -15.77 2.98
CA ASN A 161 9.34 -17.07 2.89
C ASN A 161 8.35 -18.25 2.79
N GLY A 162 7.22 -18.18 3.50
CA GLY A 162 6.18 -19.22 3.44
C GLY A 162 5.52 -19.34 2.07
N ILE A 163 5.22 -18.21 1.41
CA ILE A 163 4.66 -18.19 0.05
C ILE A 163 5.69 -18.70 -0.95
N HIS A 164 6.97 -18.30 -0.80
CA HIS A 164 8.04 -18.80 -1.67
C HIS A 164 8.22 -20.33 -1.54
N CYS A 165 8.23 -20.85 -0.31
CA CYS A 165 8.25 -22.29 -0.02
C CYS A 165 7.08 -23.02 -0.70
N LEU A 166 5.87 -22.46 -0.60
CA LEU A 166 4.66 -23.03 -1.18
C LEU A 166 4.80 -23.18 -2.70
N SER A 167 5.14 -22.08 -3.39
CA SER A 167 5.31 -22.09 -4.84
C SER A 167 6.38 -23.08 -5.28
N MET A 168 7.52 -23.14 -4.59
CA MET A 168 8.59 -24.08 -4.93
C MET A 168 8.16 -25.54 -4.80
N ARG A 169 7.52 -25.91 -3.68
CA ARG A 169 7.11 -27.30 -3.43
C ARG A 169 6.06 -27.76 -4.44
N LEU A 170 5.05 -26.93 -4.68
CA LEU A 170 4.00 -27.21 -5.66
C LEU A 170 4.56 -27.37 -7.08
N THR A 171 5.51 -26.49 -7.48
CA THR A 171 6.15 -26.58 -8.79
C THR A 171 6.92 -27.90 -8.97
N ILE A 172 7.67 -28.33 -7.94
CA ILE A 172 8.38 -29.62 -8.00
C ILE A 172 7.39 -30.77 -8.22
N ASP A 173 6.34 -30.82 -7.42
CA ASP A 173 5.35 -31.90 -7.50
C ASP A 173 4.59 -31.91 -8.83
N TYR A 174 4.30 -30.73 -9.40
CA TYR A 174 3.70 -30.62 -10.74
C TYR A 174 4.54 -31.33 -11.81
N TYR A 175 5.84 -31.05 -11.82
CA TYR A 175 6.74 -31.61 -12.83
C TYR A 175 7.06 -33.10 -12.60
N LEU A 176 6.76 -33.63 -11.41
CA LEU A 176 6.81 -35.07 -11.12
C LEU A 176 5.55 -35.82 -11.57
N LEU A 177 4.40 -35.13 -11.74
CA LEU A 177 3.18 -35.77 -12.27
C LEU A 177 3.36 -36.21 -13.73
N SER A 178 2.72 -37.30 -14.13
CA SER A 178 2.64 -37.69 -15.55
C SER A 178 1.76 -36.71 -16.34
N PRO A 179 2.00 -36.49 -17.65
CA PRO A 179 1.23 -35.53 -18.45
C PRO A 179 -0.28 -35.75 -18.43
N GLU A 180 -0.75 -36.98 -18.29
CA GLU A 180 -2.18 -37.33 -18.23
C GLU A 180 -2.84 -36.78 -16.96
N LYS A 181 -2.08 -36.71 -15.85
CA LYS A 181 -2.56 -36.18 -14.55
C LYS A 181 -2.49 -34.65 -14.46
N ARG A 182 -1.95 -33.99 -15.48
CA ARG A 182 -1.84 -32.52 -15.53
C ARG A 182 -3.01 -31.85 -16.26
N LYS A 183 -4.03 -32.63 -16.64
CA LYS A 183 -5.18 -32.12 -17.39
C LYS A 183 -6.32 -31.74 -16.44
N PHE A 184 -6.83 -30.53 -16.59
CA PHE A 184 -8.08 -30.13 -15.94
C PHE A 184 -9.30 -30.73 -16.67
N PRO A 185 -10.39 -31.02 -15.95
CA PRO A 185 -11.65 -31.44 -16.55
C PRO A 185 -12.36 -30.27 -17.26
N ASN A 186 -13.44 -30.58 -17.98
CA ASN A 186 -14.39 -29.62 -18.55
C ASN A 186 -13.76 -28.59 -19.50
N SER A 187 -12.78 -29.00 -20.34
CA SER A 187 -12.10 -28.07 -21.26
C SER A 187 -12.99 -27.55 -22.38
N GLU A 188 -14.12 -28.22 -22.65
CA GLU A 188 -15.18 -27.78 -23.57
C GLU A 188 -15.86 -26.48 -23.12
N ASN A 189 -15.84 -26.16 -21.83
CA ASN A 189 -16.46 -24.96 -21.28
C ASN A 189 -15.63 -23.69 -21.51
N LEU A 190 -14.34 -23.80 -21.88
CA LEU A 190 -13.41 -22.67 -21.91
C LEU A 190 -13.79 -21.57 -22.91
N GLU A 191 -14.54 -21.91 -23.95
CA GLU A 191 -14.95 -20.98 -25.00
C GLU A 191 -16.48 -20.86 -25.12
N ASN A 192 -17.25 -21.46 -24.21
CA ASN A 192 -18.70 -21.45 -24.29
C ASN A 192 -19.29 -20.10 -23.82
N PRO A 193 -19.80 -19.25 -24.74
CA PRO A 193 -20.25 -17.90 -24.39
C PRO A 193 -21.48 -17.85 -23.46
N GLU A 194 -22.15 -18.98 -23.23
CA GLU A 194 -23.29 -19.09 -22.31
C GLU A 194 -22.86 -19.18 -20.83
N LEU A 195 -21.56 -19.34 -20.56
CA LEU A 195 -21.00 -19.48 -19.21
C LEU A 195 -20.43 -18.17 -18.66
N TYR A 196 -20.24 -18.13 -17.34
CA TYR A 196 -19.68 -16.98 -16.64
C TYR A 196 -18.15 -17.06 -16.63
N HIS A 197 -17.51 -16.31 -17.50
CA HIS A 197 -16.05 -16.29 -17.64
C HIS A 197 -15.38 -15.22 -16.77
N TYR A 198 -14.36 -15.65 -16.02
CA TYR A 198 -13.56 -14.80 -15.14
C TYR A 198 -12.11 -14.78 -15.63
N ALA A 199 -11.54 -13.59 -15.80
CA ALA A 199 -10.10 -13.42 -16.04
C ALA A 199 -9.39 -13.06 -14.74
N LEU A 200 -8.41 -13.85 -14.35
CA LEU A 200 -7.63 -13.66 -13.12
C LEU A 200 -6.12 -13.79 -13.43
N PHE A 201 -5.39 -12.69 -13.34
CA PHE A 201 -3.95 -12.68 -13.65
C PHE A 201 -3.13 -12.53 -12.37
N SER A 202 -2.33 -13.53 -12.02
CA SER A 202 -1.63 -13.56 -10.73
C SER A 202 -0.33 -14.35 -10.78
N ASP A 203 0.65 -13.89 -10.01
CA ASP A 203 1.89 -14.60 -9.68
C ASP A 203 1.85 -15.21 -8.26
N ASN A 204 0.70 -15.19 -7.60
CA ASN A 204 0.53 -15.60 -6.21
C ASN A 204 -0.57 -16.65 -6.07
N VAL A 205 -0.15 -17.90 -5.87
CA VAL A 205 -1.03 -19.07 -5.73
C VAL A 205 -2.09 -18.88 -4.63
N LEU A 206 -1.73 -18.30 -3.48
CA LEU A 206 -2.68 -18.09 -2.38
C LEU A 206 -3.69 -16.98 -2.68
N ALA A 207 -3.23 -15.90 -3.32
CA ALA A 207 -4.10 -14.80 -3.68
C ALA A 207 -5.15 -15.30 -4.70
N ALA A 208 -4.68 -15.97 -5.76
CA ALA A 208 -5.56 -16.56 -6.77
C ALA A 208 -6.53 -17.60 -6.18
N SER A 209 -6.07 -18.47 -5.27
CA SER A 209 -6.93 -19.48 -4.65
C SER A 209 -8.03 -18.87 -3.79
N VAL A 210 -7.74 -17.79 -3.04
CA VAL A 210 -8.77 -17.09 -2.27
C VAL A 210 -9.81 -16.44 -3.18
N VAL A 211 -9.41 -15.85 -4.31
CA VAL A 211 -10.37 -15.29 -5.28
C VAL A 211 -11.29 -16.38 -5.83
N VAL A 212 -10.73 -17.49 -6.32
CA VAL A 212 -11.52 -18.60 -6.87
C VAL A 212 -12.43 -19.22 -5.81
N ASN A 213 -11.88 -19.57 -4.63
CA ASN A 213 -12.65 -20.18 -3.56
C ASN A 213 -13.76 -19.27 -3.04
N SER A 214 -13.45 -17.99 -2.82
CA SER A 214 -14.46 -17.03 -2.35
C SER A 214 -15.54 -16.78 -3.39
N THR A 215 -15.21 -16.83 -4.69
CA THR A 215 -16.22 -16.72 -5.75
C THR A 215 -17.14 -17.94 -5.75
N ILE A 216 -16.58 -19.15 -5.74
CA ILE A 216 -17.37 -20.39 -5.82
C ILE A 216 -18.18 -20.66 -4.56
N MET A 217 -17.63 -20.37 -3.37
CA MET A 217 -18.39 -20.53 -2.11
C MET A 217 -19.62 -19.63 -2.02
N ASN A 218 -19.68 -18.56 -2.81
CA ASN A 218 -20.81 -17.63 -2.85
C ASN A 218 -21.62 -17.73 -4.16
N ALA A 219 -21.24 -18.62 -5.08
CA ALA A 219 -21.93 -18.82 -6.35
C ALA A 219 -23.20 -19.65 -6.18
N LYS A 220 -24.27 -19.29 -6.90
CA LYS A 220 -25.52 -20.06 -6.91
C LYS A 220 -25.46 -21.31 -7.78
N GLU A 221 -24.77 -21.24 -8.91
CA GLU A 221 -24.64 -22.31 -9.91
C GLU A 221 -23.15 -22.52 -10.25
N PRO A 222 -22.34 -23.09 -9.34
CA PRO A 222 -20.88 -23.20 -9.50
C PRO A 222 -20.41 -23.81 -10.82
N GLU A 223 -21.17 -24.76 -11.37
CA GLU A 223 -20.89 -25.46 -12.63
C GLU A 223 -20.90 -24.53 -13.86
N LYS A 224 -21.51 -23.34 -13.76
CA LYS A 224 -21.54 -22.34 -14.83
C LYS A 224 -20.34 -21.39 -14.82
N HIS A 225 -19.44 -21.51 -13.85
CA HIS A 225 -18.32 -20.59 -13.68
C HIS A 225 -17.06 -21.14 -14.35
N VAL A 226 -16.37 -20.29 -15.12
CA VAL A 226 -15.14 -20.63 -15.83
C VAL A 226 -14.05 -19.63 -15.47
N PHE A 227 -13.02 -20.09 -14.76
CA PHE A 227 -11.87 -19.25 -14.41
C PHE A 227 -10.72 -19.46 -15.37
N HIS A 228 -10.30 -18.37 -16.00
CA HIS A 228 -9.10 -18.32 -16.80
C HIS A 228 -7.99 -17.62 -16.02
N LEU A 229 -7.04 -18.42 -15.53
CA LEU A 229 -5.91 -17.93 -14.75
C LEU A 229 -4.70 -17.77 -15.65
N VAL A 230 -4.13 -16.58 -15.70
CA VAL A 230 -2.85 -16.36 -16.40
C VAL A 230 -1.76 -16.05 -15.39
N THR A 231 -0.66 -16.78 -15.49
CA THR A 231 0.52 -16.65 -14.63
C THR A 231 1.79 -16.62 -15.45
N ASP A 232 2.91 -16.23 -14.81
CA ASP A 232 4.23 -16.36 -15.41
C ASP A 232 4.75 -17.81 -15.39
N LYS A 233 5.78 -18.07 -16.21
CA LYS A 233 6.45 -19.37 -16.27
C LYS A 233 6.99 -19.87 -14.93
N LEU A 234 7.37 -18.98 -14.00
CA LEU A 234 7.94 -19.37 -12.71
C LEU A 234 6.88 -19.95 -11.77
N ASN A 235 5.66 -19.42 -11.85
CA ASN A 235 4.53 -19.82 -11.01
C ASN A 235 3.56 -20.79 -11.72
N PHE A 236 3.73 -21.03 -13.03
CA PHE A 236 2.88 -21.93 -13.82
C PHE A 236 2.72 -23.32 -13.20
N GLY A 237 3.82 -23.97 -12.81
CA GLY A 237 3.77 -25.28 -12.19
C GLY A 237 3.03 -25.27 -10.84
N ALA A 238 3.33 -24.29 -10.00
CA ALA A 238 2.71 -24.14 -8.70
C ALA A 238 1.20 -23.89 -8.79
N MET A 239 0.78 -23.00 -9.70
CA MET A 239 -0.62 -22.65 -9.92
C MET A 239 -1.42 -23.86 -10.43
N ASN A 240 -0.89 -24.59 -11.42
CA ASN A 240 -1.52 -25.83 -11.89
C ASN A 240 -1.64 -26.86 -10.77
N MET A 241 -0.55 -27.15 -10.06
CA MET A 241 -0.56 -28.14 -8.98
C MET A 241 -1.57 -27.80 -7.89
N TRP A 242 -1.67 -26.54 -7.50
CA TRP A 242 -2.60 -26.11 -6.46
C TRP A 242 -4.04 -26.47 -6.82
N PHE A 243 -4.48 -26.11 -8.03
CA PHE A 243 -5.85 -26.36 -8.48
C PHE A 243 -6.11 -27.82 -8.90
N LEU A 244 -5.07 -28.58 -9.24
CA LEU A 244 -5.18 -30.05 -9.40
C LEU A 244 -5.41 -30.75 -8.05
N LEU A 245 -4.78 -30.26 -6.98
CA LEU A 245 -4.96 -30.78 -5.62
C LEU A 245 -6.23 -30.25 -4.94
N ASN A 246 -6.65 -29.05 -5.30
CA ASN A 246 -7.78 -28.33 -4.69
C ASN A 246 -8.73 -27.85 -5.81
N PRO A 247 -9.45 -28.76 -6.48
CA PRO A 247 -10.38 -28.38 -7.54
C PRO A 247 -11.50 -27.49 -6.98
N PRO A 248 -11.93 -26.43 -7.71
CA PRO A 248 -12.91 -25.46 -7.22
C PRO A 248 -14.36 -25.96 -7.37
N GLY A 249 -14.66 -27.16 -6.83
CA GLY A 249 -15.96 -27.80 -7.00
C GLY A 249 -16.24 -28.17 -8.47
N ASP A 250 -17.45 -27.87 -8.94
CA ASP A 250 -17.90 -28.15 -10.31
C ASP A 250 -17.51 -27.07 -11.34
N ALA A 251 -16.88 -25.99 -10.89
CA ALA A 251 -16.43 -24.91 -11.76
C ALA A 251 -15.27 -25.34 -12.66
N THR A 252 -15.25 -24.83 -13.89
CA THR A 252 -14.13 -25.03 -14.80
C THR A 252 -12.98 -24.08 -14.43
N ILE A 253 -11.76 -24.60 -14.43
CA ILE A 253 -10.55 -23.81 -14.25
C ILE A 253 -9.49 -24.15 -15.29
N HIS A 254 -8.84 -23.12 -15.81
CA HIS A 254 -7.72 -23.25 -16.71
C HIS A 254 -6.58 -22.34 -16.29
N VAL A 255 -5.35 -22.84 -16.38
CA VAL A 255 -4.13 -22.09 -16.06
C VAL A 255 -3.29 -21.97 -17.32
N GLU A 256 -3.03 -20.74 -17.74
CA GLU A 256 -2.25 -20.38 -18.91
C GLU A 256 -0.93 -19.73 -18.48
N ASN A 257 0.11 -19.95 -19.28
CA ASN A 257 1.39 -19.28 -19.12
C ASN A 257 1.47 -18.10 -20.08
N VAL A 258 1.69 -16.90 -19.56
CA VAL A 258 1.84 -15.68 -20.37
C VAL A 258 2.96 -15.79 -21.41
N ASP A 259 4.02 -16.55 -21.10
CA ASP A 259 5.16 -16.74 -22.00
C ASP A 259 4.78 -17.56 -23.26
N ASP A 260 3.65 -18.27 -23.26
CA ASP A 260 3.16 -19.04 -24.41
C ASP A 260 2.35 -18.17 -25.40
N PHE A 261 2.03 -16.92 -25.03
CA PHE A 261 1.32 -15.98 -25.89
C PHE A 261 2.23 -15.41 -26.98
N LYS A 262 2.29 -16.10 -28.13
CA LYS A 262 3.15 -15.73 -29.28
C LYS A 262 2.92 -14.30 -29.79
N TRP A 263 1.71 -13.78 -29.67
CA TRP A 263 1.36 -12.41 -30.07
C TRP A 263 1.91 -11.35 -29.10
N LEU A 264 2.21 -11.72 -27.85
CA LEU A 264 2.71 -10.82 -26.81
C LEU A 264 4.23 -10.67 -26.94
N ASN A 265 4.65 -9.77 -27.81
CA ASN A 265 6.06 -9.46 -28.05
C ASN A 265 6.27 -7.94 -28.20
N SER A 266 7.53 -7.49 -28.23
CA SER A 266 7.86 -6.07 -28.32
C SER A 266 7.51 -5.40 -29.66
N SER A 267 7.20 -6.18 -30.70
CA SER A 267 6.69 -5.61 -31.96
C SER A 267 5.22 -5.21 -31.84
N TYR A 268 4.45 -5.88 -30.99
CA TYR A 268 3.03 -5.61 -30.80
C TYR A 268 2.72 -4.82 -29.53
N CYS A 269 3.40 -5.09 -28.42
CA CYS A 269 3.14 -4.49 -27.11
C CYS A 269 4.10 -3.32 -26.81
N PRO A 270 3.60 -2.07 -26.71
CA PRO A 270 4.41 -0.91 -26.38
C PRO A 270 5.15 -1.02 -25.05
N VAL A 271 4.53 -1.66 -24.05
CA VAL A 271 5.15 -1.81 -22.73
C VAL A 271 6.36 -2.73 -22.79
N LEU A 272 6.27 -3.86 -23.50
CA LEU A 272 7.43 -4.75 -23.72
C LEU A 272 8.54 -4.03 -24.50
N LYS A 273 8.18 -3.29 -25.55
CA LYS A 273 9.13 -2.47 -26.30
C LYS A 273 9.87 -1.48 -25.41
N GLN A 274 9.14 -0.80 -24.52
CA GLN A 274 9.73 0.12 -23.56
C GLN A 274 10.64 -0.62 -22.56
N LEU A 275 10.20 -1.75 -22.01
CA LEU A 275 10.98 -2.58 -21.07
C LEU A 275 12.30 -3.07 -21.66
N GLU A 276 12.32 -3.40 -22.95
CA GLU A 276 13.51 -3.85 -23.65
C GLU A 276 14.52 -2.74 -23.94
N SER A 277 14.08 -1.47 -23.91
CA SER A 277 14.90 -0.30 -24.22
C SER A 277 16.05 -0.10 -23.22
N ALA A 278 17.21 0.35 -23.73
CA ALA A 278 18.39 0.60 -22.90
C ALA A 278 18.12 1.64 -21.79
N ALA A 279 17.34 2.68 -22.10
CA ALA A 279 16.97 3.74 -21.14
C ALA A 279 16.12 3.20 -19.97
N MET A 280 15.19 2.28 -20.24
CA MET A 280 14.40 1.63 -19.18
C MET A 280 15.24 0.64 -18.37
N LYS A 281 16.10 -0.14 -19.04
CA LYS A 281 17.03 -1.02 -18.33
C LYS A 281 17.95 -0.22 -17.41
N GLU A 282 18.40 0.95 -17.84
CA GLU A 282 19.19 1.88 -17.02
C GLU A 282 18.39 2.47 -15.86
N TYR A 283 17.17 2.96 -16.10
CA TYR A 283 16.31 3.54 -15.08
C TYR A 283 15.96 2.55 -13.95
N TYR A 284 15.66 1.29 -14.31
CA TYR A 284 15.24 0.26 -13.36
C TYR A 284 16.39 -0.54 -12.75
N PHE A 285 17.41 -0.91 -13.54
CA PHE A 285 18.47 -1.85 -13.12
C PHE A 285 19.82 -1.20 -12.83
N LYS A 286 20.04 0.10 -13.12
CA LYS A 286 21.30 0.76 -12.73
C LYS A 286 21.29 1.07 -11.23
N ALA A 287 22.13 0.34 -10.50
CA ALA A 287 22.40 0.54 -9.10
C ALA A 287 23.27 1.80 -8.89
N ASP A 288 22.67 2.99 -8.98
CA ASP A 288 23.21 4.12 -8.23
C ASP A 288 23.05 3.76 -6.74
N ARG A 289 24.13 3.23 -6.15
CA ARG A 289 24.26 3.07 -4.70
C ARG A 289 24.09 4.46 -4.09
N PRO A 290 22.98 4.78 -3.42
CA PRO A 290 22.87 6.06 -2.75
C PRO A 290 23.91 6.05 -1.64
N LYS A 291 24.91 6.93 -1.71
CA LYS A 291 25.89 7.11 -0.62
C LYS A 291 25.24 7.62 0.67
N THR A 292 23.95 7.98 0.64
CA THR A 292 23.16 8.44 1.78
C THR A 292 21.67 8.02 1.64
N LEU A 293 21.08 7.57 2.75
CA LEU A 293 19.66 7.14 2.86
C LEU A 293 18.64 8.24 2.49
N SER A 294 19.04 9.51 2.45
CA SER A 294 18.16 10.64 2.18
C SER A 294 17.84 10.84 0.69
N ALA A 295 18.73 10.44 -0.23
CA ALA A 295 18.60 10.66 -1.67
C ALA A 295 17.87 9.53 -2.42
N GLY A 296 17.78 8.33 -1.84
CA GLY A 296 17.18 7.14 -2.49
C GLY A 296 15.67 6.96 -2.29
N SER A 297 15.01 7.80 -1.47
CA SER A 297 13.64 7.55 -1.00
C SER A 297 12.54 7.90 -2.02
N SER A 298 12.76 8.91 -2.87
CA SER A 298 11.75 9.29 -3.87
C SER A 298 11.63 8.21 -4.95
N ASN A 299 12.75 7.68 -5.46
CA ASN A 299 12.77 6.81 -6.64
C ASN A 299 12.46 5.32 -6.36
N LEU A 300 12.35 4.88 -5.09
CA LEU A 300 12.13 3.46 -4.80
C LEU A 300 10.69 2.99 -5.11
N LYS A 301 9.68 3.86 -4.98
CA LYS A 301 8.31 3.60 -5.49
C LYS A 301 8.36 3.29 -7.00
N TYR A 302 9.30 3.93 -7.71
CA TYR A 302 9.48 3.89 -9.15
C TYR A 302 10.28 2.69 -9.65
N ARG A 303 10.89 1.89 -8.76
CA ARG A 303 11.65 0.68 -9.09
C ARG A 303 10.93 -0.64 -8.77
N ASN A 304 9.61 -0.64 -8.58
CA ASN A 304 8.86 -1.87 -8.29
C ASN A 304 8.72 -2.73 -9.57
N PRO A 305 9.25 -3.97 -9.60
CA PRO A 305 9.08 -4.88 -10.74
C PRO A 305 7.62 -5.22 -11.02
N LYS A 306 6.72 -5.15 -10.03
CA LYS A 306 5.28 -5.40 -10.24
C LYS A 306 4.63 -4.41 -11.22
N TYR A 307 5.10 -3.17 -11.30
CA TYR A 307 4.63 -2.21 -12.32
C TYR A 307 5.16 -2.51 -13.73
N LEU A 308 6.12 -3.44 -13.84
CA LEU A 308 6.63 -3.99 -15.08
C LEU A 308 6.11 -5.42 -15.32
N SER A 309 5.33 -5.97 -14.38
CA SER A 309 4.75 -7.28 -14.55
C SER A 309 3.78 -7.22 -15.71
N MET A 310 4.09 -7.98 -16.75
CA MET A 310 3.22 -8.10 -17.92
C MET A 310 1.85 -8.64 -17.57
N LEU A 311 1.72 -9.42 -16.49
CA LEU A 311 0.43 -9.89 -15.96
C LEU A 311 -0.51 -8.72 -15.66
N ASN A 312 0.00 -7.60 -15.14
CA ASN A 312 -0.83 -6.41 -14.89
C ASN A 312 -1.27 -5.73 -16.18
N HIS A 313 -0.47 -5.80 -17.25
CA HIS A 313 -0.79 -5.18 -18.53
C HIS A 313 -1.66 -6.06 -19.43
N LEU A 314 -1.73 -7.37 -19.18
CA LEU A 314 -2.60 -8.31 -19.91
C LEU A 314 -4.08 -7.91 -19.86
N ARG A 315 -4.51 -7.17 -18.83
CA ARG A 315 -5.89 -6.67 -18.74
C ARG A 315 -6.30 -5.79 -19.93
N PHE A 316 -5.34 -5.20 -20.66
CA PHE A 316 -5.59 -4.42 -21.88
C PHE A 316 -5.63 -5.26 -23.17
N TYR A 317 -5.47 -6.57 -23.02
CA TYR A 317 -5.40 -7.53 -24.12
C TYR A 317 -6.43 -8.65 -23.98
N LEU A 318 -7.48 -8.46 -23.16
CA LEU A 318 -8.51 -9.48 -22.94
C LEU A 318 -9.11 -10.04 -24.25
N PRO A 319 -9.38 -9.24 -25.30
CA PRO A 319 -9.84 -9.81 -26.57
C PRO A 319 -8.78 -10.59 -27.36
N GLN A 320 -7.48 -10.35 -27.13
CA GLN A 320 -6.41 -11.15 -27.73
C GLN A 320 -6.21 -12.46 -26.99
N VAL A 321 -6.41 -12.46 -25.67
CA VAL A 321 -6.35 -13.68 -24.84
C VAL A 321 -7.60 -14.54 -25.08
N TYR A 322 -8.80 -13.93 -25.09
CA TYR A 322 -10.08 -14.64 -25.20
C TYR A 322 -10.93 -14.12 -26.39
N PRO A 323 -10.51 -14.35 -27.65
CA PRO A 323 -11.14 -13.73 -28.83
C PRO A 323 -12.57 -14.18 -29.10
N LYS A 324 -12.96 -15.36 -28.61
CA LYS A 324 -14.28 -16.00 -28.83
C LYS A 324 -15.33 -15.63 -27.80
N LEU A 325 -14.95 -14.94 -26.72
CA LEU A 325 -15.87 -14.52 -25.67
C LEU A 325 -16.46 -13.13 -25.96
N ASN A 326 -17.68 -12.91 -25.48
CA ASN A 326 -18.42 -11.66 -25.68
C ASN A 326 -18.33 -10.74 -24.47
N LYS A 327 -18.41 -11.29 -23.26
CA LYS A 327 -18.21 -10.58 -22.00
C LYS A 327 -17.28 -11.39 -21.09
N ILE A 328 -16.53 -10.69 -20.25
CA ILE A 328 -15.67 -11.32 -19.24
C ILE A 328 -15.59 -10.45 -18.00
N LEU A 329 -15.62 -11.08 -16.83
CA LEU A 329 -15.40 -10.38 -15.56
C LEU A 329 -13.92 -10.48 -15.18
N PHE A 330 -13.23 -9.35 -15.14
CA PHE A 330 -11.85 -9.29 -14.67
C PHE A 330 -11.81 -9.17 -13.14
N LEU A 331 -11.00 -9.99 -12.49
CA LEU A 331 -10.77 -9.97 -11.04
C LEU A 331 -9.26 -9.80 -10.76
N ASP A 332 -8.88 -8.85 -9.90
CA ASP A 332 -7.51 -8.80 -9.36
C ASP A 332 -7.34 -9.90 -8.28
N ASP A 333 -6.10 -10.30 -7.99
CA ASP A 333 -5.80 -11.37 -7.04
C ASP A 333 -5.90 -10.97 -5.55
N ASP A 334 -6.03 -9.68 -5.28
CA ASP A 334 -6.10 -9.08 -3.95
C ASP A 334 -7.54 -8.74 -3.52
N ILE A 335 -8.52 -9.48 -4.03
CA ILE A 335 -9.94 -9.34 -3.65
C ILE A 335 -10.45 -10.54 -2.84
N VAL A 336 -11.62 -10.35 -2.25
CA VAL A 336 -12.47 -11.41 -1.73
C VAL A 336 -13.88 -11.19 -2.23
N VAL A 337 -14.49 -12.25 -2.77
CA VAL A 337 -15.90 -12.27 -3.15
C VAL A 337 -16.75 -12.71 -1.94
N GLN A 338 -17.86 -12.02 -1.73
CA GLN A 338 -18.79 -12.23 -0.62
C GLN A 338 -20.22 -12.50 -1.07
N ARG A 339 -20.52 -12.32 -2.36
CA ARG A 339 -21.84 -12.53 -2.95
C ARG A 339 -21.71 -13.08 -4.36
N ASP A 340 -22.78 -13.72 -4.83
CA ASP A 340 -22.91 -14.18 -6.21
C ASP A 340 -22.72 -13.01 -7.20
N LEU A 341 -21.84 -13.20 -8.19
CA LEU A 341 -21.46 -12.16 -9.15
C LEU A 341 -22.21 -12.24 -10.48
N THR A 342 -23.07 -13.25 -10.68
CA THR A 342 -23.71 -13.53 -11.98
C THR A 342 -24.58 -12.36 -12.47
N GLY A 343 -25.17 -11.59 -11.54
CA GLY A 343 -25.95 -10.39 -11.85
C GLY A 343 -25.18 -9.32 -12.62
N LEU A 344 -23.83 -9.33 -12.62
CA LEU A 344 -23.03 -8.39 -13.43
C LEU A 344 -23.18 -8.64 -14.94
N TRP A 345 -23.47 -9.87 -15.38
CA TRP A 345 -23.67 -10.16 -16.81
C TRP A 345 -24.97 -9.57 -17.35
N GLU A 346 -25.96 -9.42 -16.47
CA GLU A 346 -27.29 -8.85 -16.76
C GLU A 346 -27.28 -7.32 -16.81
N VAL A 347 -26.22 -6.67 -16.31
CA VAL A 347 -26.08 -5.21 -16.38
C VAL A 347 -25.92 -4.76 -17.83
N ASP A 348 -26.80 -3.86 -18.26
CA ASP A 348 -26.66 -3.16 -19.52
C ASP A 348 -25.59 -2.07 -19.40
N LEU A 349 -24.45 -2.27 -20.06
CA LEU A 349 -23.36 -1.30 -20.09
C LEU A 349 -23.68 -0.07 -20.97
N ASN A 350 -24.85 -0.02 -21.62
CA ASN A 350 -25.30 1.10 -22.46
C ASN A 350 -24.30 1.43 -23.58
N GLY A 351 -23.76 0.38 -24.23
CA GLY A 351 -22.73 0.50 -25.26
C GLY A 351 -21.34 0.94 -24.76
N ASN A 352 -21.12 0.98 -23.45
CA ASN A 352 -19.78 1.14 -22.86
C ASN A 352 -19.02 -0.19 -22.87
N VAL A 353 -17.69 -0.10 -22.83
CA VAL A 353 -16.82 -1.29 -22.87
C VAL A 353 -16.56 -1.83 -21.46
N ASN A 354 -16.49 -0.95 -20.47
CA ASN A 354 -16.14 -1.27 -19.09
C ASN A 354 -17.33 -1.00 -18.16
N GLY A 355 -17.66 -1.92 -17.28
CA GLY A 355 -18.48 -1.71 -16.09
C GLY A 355 -17.58 -1.69 -14.86
N ALA A 356 -17.53 -0.57 -14.14
CA ALA A 356 -16.68 -0.41 -12.97
C ALA A 356 -17.34 0.46 -11.90
N VAL A 357 -17.00 0.22 -10.64
CA VAL A 357 -17.43 1.11 -9.55
C VAL A 357 -16.57 2.37 -9.55
N GLU A 358 -17.25 3.51 -9.55
CA GLU A 358 -16.64 4.82 -9.43
C GLU A 358 -16.11 5.08 -8.02
N THR A 359 -14.92 5.67 -7.93
CA THR A 359 -14.18 5.87 -6.67
C THR A 359 -14.16 7.33 -6.21
N CYS A 360 -14.82 8.25 -6.91
CA CYS A 360 -14.89 9.63 -6.48
C CYS A 360 -15.75 9.79 -5.22
N GLY A 361 -15.19 10.48 -4.22
CA GLY A 361 -15.84 10.90 -2.98
C GLY A 361 -15.26 12.24 -2.49
N GLU A 362 -15.54 12.61 -1.24
CA GLU A 362 -15.12 13.90 -0.64
C GLU A 362 -13.59 14.09 -0.62
N SER A 363 -12.82 13.00 -0.63
CA SER A 363 -11.36 13.02 -0.66
C SER A 363 -10.78 12.16 -1.79
N PHE A 364 -10.68 12.78 -2.98
CA PHE A 364 -9.62 12.56 -3.99
C PHE A 364 -9.47 11.19 -4.68
N HIS A 365 -10.19 10.98 -5.79
CA HIS A 365 -9.86 10.01 -6.87
C HIS A 365 -10.31 10.51 -8.26
N ARG A 366 -10.07 11.79 -8.55
CA ARG A 366 -10.35 12.38 -9.88
C ARG A 366 -9.14 12.28 -10.80
N PHE A 367 -9.34 12.48 -12.10
CA PHE A 367 -8.30 12.36 -13.11
C PHE A 367 -7.06 13.22 -12.82
N ASP A 368 -7.23 14.41 -12.23
CA ASP A 368 -6.16 15.33 -11.85
C ASP A 368 -5.13 14.75 -10.87
N LYS A 369 -5.50 13.73 -10.09
CA LYS A 369 -4.59 13.02 -9.18
C LYS A 369 -3.69 12.02 -9.90
N TYR A 370 -4.11 11.54 -11.07
CA TYR A 370 -3.45 10.45 -11.79
C TYR A 370 -2.68 10.93 -13.02
N LEU A 371 -3.15 12.01 -13.65
CA LEU A 371 -2.66 12.50 -14.92
C LEU A 371 -2.04 13.89 -14.79
N ASN A 372 -1.07 14.18 -15.64
CA ASN A 372 -0.41 15.47 -15.69
C ASN A 372 -1.18 16.46 -16.58
N PHE A 373 -2.11 17.20 -16.00
CA PHE A 373 -2.91 18.22 -16.70
C PHE A 373 -2.12 19.46 -17.14
N SER A 374 -0.87 19.63 -16.70
CA SER A 374 0.02 20.65 -17.27
C SER A 374 0.48 20.28 -18.69
N ASN A 375 0.31 19.02 -19.12
CA ASN A 375 0.63 18.58 -20.47
C ASN A 375 -0.58 18.79 -21.41
N PRO A 376 -0.43 19.50 -22.54
CA PRO A 376 -1.51 19.74 -23.50
C PRO A 376 -2.19 18.47 -24.02
N ASN A 377 -1.46 17.37 -24.19
CA ASN A 377 -2.04 16.10 -24.63
C ASN A 377 -3.08 15.55 -23.64
N ILE A 378 -2.95 15.88 -22.35
CA ILE A 378 -3.93 15.51 -21.34
C ILE A 378 -5.04 16.57 -21.25
N SER A 379 -4.69 17.84 -21.02
CA SER A 379 -5.69 18.89 -20.76
C SER A 379 -6.64 19.18 -21.92
N GLN A 380 -6.24 18.89 -23.16
CA GLN A 380 -7.12 19.05 -24.33
C GLN A 380 -8.05 17.86 -24.56
N ASN A 381 -7.76 16.68 -23.99
CA ASN A 381 -8.51 15.44 -24.27
C ASN A 381 -9.35 14.95 -23.09
N PHE A 382 -9.02 15.36 -21.86
CA PHE A 382 -9.64 14.86 -20.64
C PHE A 382 -10.12 15.99 -19.73
N ASP A 383 -11.14 15.71 -18.93
CA ASP A 383 -11.59 16.61 -17.87
C ASP A 383 -10.83 16.30 -16.57
N PRO A 384 -10.15 17.27 -15.93
CA PRO A 384 -9.50 17.05 -14.63
C PRO A 384 -10.48 16.61 -13.54
N ASN A 385 -11.75 16.98 -13.67
CA ASN A 385 -12.79 16.65 -12.72
C ASN A 385 -13.48 15.31 -13.02
N ALA A 386 -13.13 14.61 -14.11
CA ALA A 386 -13.71 13.31 -14.39
C ALA A 386 -13.49 12.34 -13.20
N CYS A 387 -14.54 11.56 -12.89
CA CYS A 387 -14.48 10.57 -11.83
C CYS A 387 -13.58 9.41 -12.25
N GLY A 388 -12.64 9.02 -11.39
CA GLY A 388 -11.88 7.79 -11.56
C GLY A 388 -12.67 6.59 -11.06
N TRP A 389 -12.43 5.44 -11.67
CA TRP A 389 -12.83 4.13 -11.19
C TRP A 389 -11.57 3.32 -10.83
N ALA A 390 -11.73 2.10 -10.33
CA ALA A 390 -10.60 1.23 -10.02
C ALA A 390 -10.69 -0.10 -10.74
N TYR A 391 -9.52 -0.66 -11.03
CA TYR A 391 -9.44 -2.07 -11.36
C TYR A 391 -9.65 -2.91 -10.10
N GLY A 392 -10.08 -4.15 -10.26
CA GLY A 392 -10.18 -5.15 -9.20
C GLY A 392 -11.38 -6.06 -9.35
N MET A 393 -12.47 -5.49 -9.84
CA MET A 393 -13.62 -6.18 -10.36
C MET A 393 -14.21 -5.29 -11.46
N ASN A 394 -14.12 -5.76 -12.71
CA ASN A 394 -14.54 -4.97 -13.87
C ASN A 394 -15.20 -5.87 -14.90
N MET A 395 -16.43 -5.55 -15.28
CA MET A 395 -17.11 -6.23 -16.38
C MET A 395 -16.63 -5.64 -17.70
N PHE A 396 -16.13 -6.46 -18.62
CA PHE A 396 -15.70 -6.01 -19.94
C PHE A 396 -16.56 -6.62 -21.04
N ASP A 397 -17.11 -5.77 -21.90
CA ASP A 397 -17.71 -6.15 -23.17
C ASP A 397 -16.65 -6.25 -24.24
N LEU A 398 -16.28 -7.48 -24.60
CA LEU A 398 -15.22 -7.77 -25.55
C LEU A 398 -15.64 -7.52 -27.00
N GLU A 399 -16.93 -7.55 -27.32
CA GLU A 399 -17.43 -7.20 -28.65
C GLU A 399 -17.27 -5.70 -28.89
N GLU A 400 -17.75 -4.88 -27.96
CA GLU A 400 -17.57 -3.42 -28.01
C GLU A 400 -16.10 -3.03 -27.91
N TRP A 401 -15.29 -3.77 -27.12
CA TRP A 401 -13.84 -3.58 -27.07
C TRP A 401 -13.20 -3.74 -28.44
N LYS A 402 -13.51 -4.83 -29.15
CA LYS A 402 -13.01 -5.10 -30.51
C LYS A 402 -13.50 -4.04 -31.49
N ARG A 403 -14.78 -3.66 -31.44
CA ARG A 403 -15.39 -2.67 -32.35
C ARG A 403 -14.77 -1.28 -32.22
N LYS A 404 -14.41 -0.88 -31.00
CA LYS A 404 -13.82 0.45 -30.70
C LYS A 404 -12.29 0.46 -30.68
N ASP A 405 -11.64 -0.68 -30.95
CA ASP A 405 -10.19 -0.86 -30.90
C ASP A 405 -9.55 -0.31 -29.61
N ILE A 406 -10.09 -0.72 -28.45
CA ILE A 406 -9.63 -0.21 -27.16
C ILE A 406 -8.16 -0.58 -26.89
N THR A 407 -7.71 -1.74 -27.37
CA THR A 407 -6.28 -2.12 -27.29
C THR A 407 -5.40 -1.17 -28.11
N GLY A 408 -5.84 -0.72 -29.29
CA GLY A 408 -5.16 0.32 -30.07
C GLY A 408 -5.11 1.67 -29.38
N ILE A 409 -6.19 2.08 -28.71
CA ILE A 409 -6.22 3.32 -27.89
C ILE A 409 -5.21 3.22 -26.75
N TYR A 410 -5.16 2.08 -26.06
CA TYR A 410 -4.18 1.80 -25.02
C TYR A 410 -2.74 1.89 -25.57
N HIS A 411 -2.48 1.30 -26.75
CA HIS A 411 -1.17 1.38 -27.40
C HIS A 411 -0.76 2.83 -27.69
N LYS A 412 -1.67 3.63 -28.24
CA LYS A 412 -1.43 5.06 -28.52
C LYS A 412 -0.97 5.78 -27.26
N TRP A 413 -1.70 5.64 -26.15
CA TRP A 413 -1.34 6.34 -24.91
C TRP A 413 -0.02 5.84 -24.33
N GLN A 414 0.25 4.53 -24.38
CA GLN A 414 1.53 4.01 -23.91
C GLN A 414 2.72 4.55 -24.70
N ASN A 415 2.62 4.59 -26.04
CA ASN A 415 3.65 5.18 -26.89
C ASN A 415 3.83 6.69 -26.61
N MET A 416 2.75 7.43 -26.40
CA MET A 416 2.83 8.86 -26.06
C MET A 416 3.46 9.12 -24.68
N ASN A 417 3.45 8.14 -23.77
CA ASN A 417 4.00 8.25 -22.43
C ASN A 417 5.36 7.55 -22.25
N GLU A 418 6.10 7.27 -23.32
CA GLU A 418 7.45 6.68 -23.25
C GLU A 418 8.39 7.46 -22.30
N ASN A 419 8.24 8.78 -22.23
CA ASN A 419 9.03 9.67 -21.36
C ASN A 419 8.42 9.88 -19.95
N ARG A 420 7.30 9.24 -19.62
CA ARG A 420 6.59 9.34 -18.31
C ARG A 420 6.17 10.77 -17.93
N LEU A 421 5.87 11.60 -18.93
CA LEU A 421 5.40 12.97 -18.74
C LEU A 421 3.88 13.08 -18.60
N LEU A 422 3.10 12.12 -19.14
CA LEU A 422 1.63 12.12 -19.08
C LEU A 422 1.11 11.53 -17.76
N TRP A 423 1.69 10.42 -17.33
CA TRP A 423 1.52 9.85 -15.98
C TRP A 423 2.81 9.15 -15.55
N LYS A 424 2.94 8.85 -14.25
CA LYS A 424 4.19 8.32 -13.70
C LYS A 424 4.29 6.79 -13.77
N LEU A 425 3.35 6.08 -13.17
CA LEU A 425 3.42 4.62 -12.94
C LEU A 425 2.03 3.99 -12.83
N GLY A 426 1.99 2.66 -12.92
CA GLY A 426 0.80 1.85 -12.71
C GLY A 426 -0.07 1.72 -13.96
N THR A 427 -1.05 0.83 -13.86
CA THR A 427 -2.00 0.51 -14.94
C THR A 427 -3.31 1.28 -14.83
N LEU A 428 -3.63 1.83 -13.65
CA LEU A 428 -4.84 2.64 -13.50
C LEU A 428 -4.84 3.91 -14.36
N PRO A 429 -3.78 4.76 -14.35
CA PRO A 429 -3.78 5.95 -15.21
C PRO A 429 -3.99 5.65 -16.71
N PRO A 430 -3.28 4.70 -17.36
CA PRO A 430 -3.58 4.35 -18.74
C PRO A 430 -4.95 3.71 -18.92
N GLY A 431 -5.50 3.02 -17.91
CA GLY A 431 -6.89 2.57 -17.89
C GLY A 431 -7.88 3.72 -17.99
N LEU A 432 -7.75 4.72 -17.11
CA LEU A 432 -8.61 5.90 -17.12
C LEU A 432 -8.59 6.64 -18.47
N LEU A 433 -7.41 6.74 -19.11
CA LEU A 433 -7.26 7.34 -20.44
C LEU A 433 -7.92 6.50 -21.53
N THR A 434 -7.73 5.18 -21.48
CA THR A 434 -8.17 4.22 -22.49
C THR A 434 -9.69 4.08 -22.51
N PHE A 435 -10.33 4.07 -21.34
CA PHE A 435 -11.78 3.90 -21.21
C PHE A 435 -12.53 5.20 -20.91
N TYR A 436 -11.92 6.35 -21.18
CA TYR A 436 -12.56 7.65 -20.93
C TYR A 436 -13.85 7.78 -21.76
N LYS A 437 -14.98 8.08 -21.09
CA LYS A 437 -16.34 8.08 -21.66
C LYS A 437 -16.79 6.73 -22.26
N LEU A 438 -16.15 5.64 -21.85
CA LEU A 438 -16.45 4.27 -22.27
C LEU A 438 -16.62 3.33 -21.06
N THR A 439 -16.93 3.91 -19.90
CA THR A 439 -17.15 3.19 -18.64
C THR A 439 -18.57 3.47 -18.14
N HIS A 440 -19.33 2.41 -17.88
CA HIS A 440 -20.59 2.44 -17.19
C HIS A 440 -20.35 2.35 -15.66
N PRO A 441 -20.87 3.28 -14.86
CA PRO A 441 -20.71 3.24 -13.41
C PRO A 441 -21.58 2.14 -12.80
N LEU A 442 -20.96 1.19 -12.10
CA LEU A 442 -21.66 0.16 -11.33
C LEU A 442 -22.04 0.69 -9.94
N ASP A 443 -23.09 0.10 -9.35
CA ASP A 443 -23.49 0.39 -7.97
C ASP A 443 -22.34 0.12 -6.99
N LYS A 444 -22.19 0.98 -5.98
CA LYS A 444 -21.07 0.92 -5.02
C LYS A 444 -21.03 -0.37 -4.21
N SER A 445 -22.17 -1.05 -4.02
CA SER A 445 -22.23 -2.34 -3.34
C SER A 445 -21.51 -3.45 -4.09
N TRP A 446 -21.21 -3.28 -5.39
CA TRP A 446 -20.49 -4.30 -6.13
C TRP A 446 -19.01 -4.41 -5.74
N HIS A 447 -18.35 -3.29 -5.40
CA HIS A 447 -16.90 -3.25 -5.19
C HIS A 447 -16.52 -2.19 -4.15
N VAL A 448 -16.11 -2.65 -2.96
CA VAL A 448 -15.57 -1.79 -1.90
C VAL A 448 -14.04 -1.89 -1.86
N LEU A 449 -13.40 -0.74 -1.93
CA LEU A 449 -11.94 -0.61 -1.98
C LEU A 449 -11.36 -0.04 -0.70
N GLY A 450 -10.07 -0.24 -0.53
CA GLY A 450 -9.23 0.44 0.45
C GLY A 450 -8.77 -0.45 1.59
N LEU A 451 -9.11 -1.74 1.60
CA LEU A 451 -8.72 -2.66 2.67
C LEU A 451 -7.20 -2.89 2.75
N GLY A 452 -6.41 -2.39 1.78
CA GLY A 452 -4.95 -2.41 1.79
C GLY A 452 -4.27 -1.08 2.13
N TYR A 453 -5.03 -0.01 2.48
CA TYR A 453 -4.45 1.25 2.97
C TYR A 453 -5.34 2.14 3.86
N ASN A 454 -6.67 1.93 3.87
CA ASN A 454 -7.63 2.78 4.58
C ASN A 454 -8.19 2.08 5.84
N PRO A 455 -7.77 2.49 7.05
CA PRO A 455 -8.25 1.86 8.30
C PRO A 455 -9.68 2.26 8.70
N THR A 456 -10.28 3.25 8.03
CA THR A 456 -11.55 3.87 8.44
C THR A 456 -12.78 3.35 7.70
N ILE A 457 -12.64 2.27 6.91
CA ILE A 457 -13.80 1.70 6.20
C ILE A 457 -14.75 1.10 7.23
N GLU A 458 -16.02 1.49 7.13
CA GLU A 458 -17.08 1.05 8.01
C GLU A 458 -17.38 -0.43 7.80
N ARG A 459 -17.66 -1.14 8.90
CA ARG A 459 -17.95 -2.58 8.84
C ARG A 459 -19.19 -2.87 7.99
N SER A 460 -20.20 -2.01 8.07
CA SER A 460 -21.43 -2.14 7.27
C SER A 460 -21.17 -2.01 5.77
N GLU A 461 -20.20 -1.20 5.34
CA GLU A 461 -19.83 -1.11 3.92
C GLU A 461 -19.18 -2.42 3.45
N ILE A 462 -18.27 -2.97 4.26
CA ILE A 462 -17.61 -4.25 3.98
C ILE A 462 -18.62 -5.38 3.91
N ASP A 463 -19.50 -5.51 4.90
CA ASP A 463 -20.46 -6.62 5.00
C ASP A 463 -21.55 -6.55 3.89
N ASN A 464 -21.83 -5.36 3.36
CA ASN A 464 -22.78 -5.18 2.26
C ASN A 464 -22.18 -5.35 0.86
N ALA A 465 -20.85 -5.33 0.73
CA ALA A 465 -20.18 -5.40 -0.55
C ALA A 465 -20.20 -6.81 -1.15
N ALA A 466 -20.40 -6.92 -2.47
CA ALA A 466 -20.23 -8.15 -3.22
C ALA A 466 -18.74 -8.53 -3.35
N VAL A 467 -17.87 -7.54 -3.57
CA VAL A 467 -16.41 -7.72 -3.62
C VAL A 467 -15.73 -6.70 -2.71
N ILE A 468 -14.79 -7.17 -1.89
CA ILE A 468 -13.92 -6.31 -1.08
C ILE A 468 -12.49 -6.41 -1.58
N HIS A 469 -11.79 -5.28 -1.64
CA HIS A 469 -10.51 -5.17 -2.31
C HIS A 469 -9.41 -4.66 -1.38
N TYR A 470 -8.37 -5.47 -1.22
CA TYR A 470 -7.14 -5.13 -0.51
C TYR A 470 -6.17 -4.32 -1.38
N ASN A 471 -6.68 -3.42 -2.23
CA ASN A 471 -5.85 -2.54 -3.03
C ASN A 471 -4.97 -1.67 -2.12
N GLY A 472 -3.74 -1.39 -2.54
CA GLY A 472 -2.71 -0.77 -1.70
C GLY A 472 -1.58 -1.73 -1.32
N ASN A 473 -0.82 -1.36 -0.29
CA ASN A 473 0.42 -2.06 0.09
C ASN A 473 0.22 -3.09 1.21
N MET A 474 -0.80 -2.93 2.05
CA MET A 474 -1.05 -3.79 3.22
C MET A 474 -1.89 -5.01 2.81
N LYS A 475 -1.29 -5.88 2.00
CA LYS A 475 -1.94 -7.11 1.51
C LYS A 475 -2.16 -8.11 2.64
N PRO A 476 -3.26 -8.90 2.63
CA PRO A 476 -3.64 -9.77 3.75
C PRO A 476 -2.67 -10.93 4.03
N TRP A 477 -1.86 -11.31 3.03
CA TRP A 477 -0.80 -12.32 3.13
C TRP A 477 0.56 -11.75 3.57
N LEU A 478 0.65 -10.47 3.93
CA LEU A 478 1.86 -9.82 4.43
C LEU A 478 1.72 -9.51 5.92
N GLU A 479 2.84 -9.46 6.64
CA GLU A 479 2.87 -9.11 8.07
C GLU A 479 2.40 -7.67 8.34
N ILE A 480 2.55 -6.78 7.35
CA ILE A 480 2.10 -5.39 7.41
C ILE A 480 0.59 -5.23 7.13
N ALA A 481 -0.16 -6.32 6.98
CA ALA A 481 -1.60 -6.29 6.79
C ALA A 481 -2.31 -5.57 7.95
N MET A 482 -3.41 -4.87 7.63
CA MET A 482 -4.28 -4.35 8.67
C MET A 482 -5.01 -5.50 9.38
N THR A 483 -4.74 -5.66 10.67
CA THR A 483 -5.30 -6.73 11.51
C THR A 483 -6.83 -6.76 11.49
N LYS A 484 -7.48 -5.58 11.43
CA LYS A 484 -8.94 -5.42 11.31
C LYS A 484 -9.54 -6.14 10.09
N TYR A 485 -8.85 -6.12 8.95
CA TYR A 485 -9.39 -6.63 7.68
C TYR A 485 -8.88 -8.02 7.30
N ARG A 486 -7.80 -8.48 7.94
CA ARG A 486 -7.18 -9.78 7.64
C ARG A 486 -8.14 -10.98 7.75
N PRO A 487 -9.06 -11.06 8.75
CA PRO A 487 -9.98 -12.19 8.90
C PRO A 487 -10.90 -12.45 7.69
N TYR A 488 -11.26 -11.42 6.92
CA TYR A 488 -12.10 -11.59 5.74
C TYR A 488 -11.41 -12.38 4.61
N TRP A 489 -10.07 -12.37 4.57
CA TRP A 489 -9.27 -13.12 3.61
C TRP A 489 -8.84 -14.48 4.16
N THR A 490 -8.37 -14.54 5.41
CA THR A 490 -7.81 -15.77 5.99
C THR A 490 -8.84 -16.87 6.20
N LYS A 491 -10.15 -16.55 6.28
CA LYS A 491 -11.22 -17.54 6.37
C LYS A 491 -11.32 -18.48 5.14
N TYR A 492 -10.73 -18.09 4.01
CA TYR A 492 -10.69 -18.91 2.78
C TYR A 492 -9.42 -19.75 2.64
N ILE A 493 -8.51 -19.71 3.63
CA ILE A 493 -7.31 -20.54 3.64
C ILE A 493 -7.52 -21.72 4.57
N ASN A 494 -7.29 -22.92 4.03
CA ASN A 494 -7.14 -24.12 4.85
C ASN A 494 -5.71 -24.21 5.40
N TYR A 495 -5.50 -23.72 6.63
CA TYR A 495 -4.20 -23.75 7.31
C TYR A 495 -3.71 -25.16 7.65
N GLU A 496 -4.61 -26.15 7.68
CA GLU A 496 -4.27 -27.55 7.89
C GLU A 496 -3.82 -28.25 6.59
N HIS A 497 -3.93 -27.59 5.42
CA HIS A 497 -3.47 -28.15 4.16
C HIS A 497 -1.95 -28.44 4.23
N PRO A 498 -1.46 -29.64 3.85
CA PRO A 498 -0.08 -30.06 4.10
C PRO A 498 1.00 -29.10 3.59
N TYR A 499 0.76 -28.46 2.45
CA TYR A 499 1.69 -27.47 1.89
C TYR A 499 1.66 -26.14 2.65
N ILE A 500 0.50 -25.72 3.16
CA ILE A 500 0.33 -24.48 3.91
C ILE A 500 0.97 -24.63 5.29
N HIS A 501 0.60 -25.69 6.00
CA HIS A 501 1.17 -26.04 7.29
C HIS A 501 2.69 -26.26 7.18
N GLY A 502 3.12 -27.06 6.19
CA GLY A 502 4.53 -27.40 5.99
C GLY A 502 5.42 -26.22 5.59
N CYS A 503 4.86 -25.15 5.01
CA CYS A 503 5.57 -23.91 4.70
C CYS A 503 5.39 -22.81 5.76
N LYS A 504 4.75 -23.11 6.90
CA LYS A 504 4.58 -22.19 8.04
C LYS A 504 3.95 -20.85 7.65
N ILE A 505 2.94 -20.90 6.79
CA ILE A 505 2.20 -19.69 6.40
C ILE A 505 1.31 -19.29 7.58
N SER A 506 1.51 -18.08 8.10
CA SER A 506 0.87 -17.63 9.34
C SER A 506 -0.60 -17.26 9.15
N GLN A 507 -1.38 -17.53 10.19
CA GLN A 507 -2.75 -17.04 10.36
C GLN A 507 -2.79 -15.52 10.53
#